data_AF-A0A1B0GNL9-F1
#
_entry.id   AF-A0A1B0GNL9-F1
#
_cell.length_a   1.000
_cell.length_b   1.000
_cell.length_c   1.000
_cell.angle_alpha   90.00
_cell.angle_beta   90.00
_cell.angle_gamma   90.00
#
_symmetry.space_group_name_H-M   'P 1'
#
loop_
_entity.id
_entity.type
_entity.pdbx_description
1 polymer ?
#
loop_
_entity_poly.entity_id
_entity_poly.type
_entity_poly.pdbx_seq_one_letter_code
_entity_poly.pdbx_strand_id
1 'polypeptide(L)'
;QVKVATIQKIVGKRLYVRYFDDVDDNGFWCHEDSSLIHPVGWATTVGHRIAGPMHYMNRMGQANDAMIELLPDDSTHDLFKMNFTYEEYYLDGKVSNFKVGMKLEAIDPLNLSSICVASVMAVLKFGYMMIRIDFYDPVANGTDWFCYHEKSPCIFPVGFCARNNIQLIPPAGYTPNKFNWDEYLRKTGSLAAGEELFDMEVPSHKFQ
;
A
#
# COMPACT_ATOMS: atom_id res chain seq x y z
N GLN A 1 -0.82 8.41 4.75
CA GLN A 1 0.53 9.02 4.70
C GLN A 1 1.50 8.17 5.52
N VAL A 2 2.80 8.19 5.23
CA VAL A 2 3.82 7.58 6.11
C VAL A 2 4.34 8.61 7.09
N LYS A 3 4.96 8.15 8.18
CA LYS A 3 5.42 9.02 9.26
C LYS A 3 6.79 8.59 9.76
N VAL A 4 7.69 9.54 9.98
CA VAL A 4 9.02 9.25 10.55
C VAL A 4 8.83 8.64 11.94
N ALA A 5 9.57 7.58 12.22
CA ALA A 5 9.49 6.85 13.45
C ALA A 5 10.86 6.29 13.85
N THR A 6 10.97 5.86 15.11
CA THR A 6 12.17 5.23 15.66
C THR A 6 11.81 3.86 16.23
N ILE A 7 12.72 2.91 16.12
CA ILE A 7 12.55 1.60 16.75
C ILE A 7 12.95 1.71 18.22
N GLN A 8 12.00 1.48 19.13
CA GLN A 8 12.26 1.59 20.58
C GLN A 8 12.49 0.22 21.23
N LYS A 9 11.87 -0.84 20.69
CA LYS A 9 11.97 -2.20 21.24
C LYS A 9 11.98 -3.22 20.11
N ILE A 10 12.69 -4.32 20.33
CA ILE A 10 12.73 -5.47 19.42
C ILE A 10 12.48 -6.73 20.24
N VAL A 11 11.47 -7.52 19.84
CA VAL A 11 11.12 -8.79 20.48
C VAL A 11 10.87 -9.83 19.39
N GLY A 12 11.80 -10.76 19.20
CA GLY A 12 11.67 -11.83 18.22
C GLY A 12 11.35 -11.33 16.81
N LYS A 13 12.15 -10.39 16.29
CA LYS A 13 11.97 -9.70 14.98
C LYS A 13 10.73 -8.81 14.88
N ARG A 14 9.93 -8.71 15.95
CA ARG A 14 8.87 -7.71 16.05
C ARG A 14 9.45 -6.41 16.58
N LEU A 15 9.20 -5.34 15.86
CA LEU A 15 9.66 -3.99 16.14
C LEU A 15 8.51 -3.21 16.78
N TYR A 16 8.79 -2.51 17.86
CA TYR A 16 7.92 -1.46 18.36
C TYR A 16 8.37 -0.12 17.76
N VAL A 17 7.50 0.45 16.93
CA VAL A 17 7.75 1.63 16.09
C VAL A 17 7.06 2.83 16.74
N ARG A 18 7.85 3.79 17.25
CA ARG A 18 7.36 5.02 17.87
C ARG A 18 7.47 6.21 16.93
N TYR A 19 6.36 6.91 16.69
CA TYR A 19 6.32 8.10 15.84
C TYR A 19 7.11 9.28 16.42
N PHE A 20 7.61 10.15 15.55
CA PHE A 20 8.51 11.26 15.94
C PHE A 20 7.89 12.35 16.83
N ASP A 21 6.58 12.55 16.76
CA ASP A 21 5.79 13.62 17.40
C ASP A 21 4.80 13.07 18.44
N ASP A 22 4.84 11.78 18.73
CA ASP A 22 3.91 11.13 19.64
C ASP A 22 4.45 11.17 21.06
N VAL A 23 3.90 12.08 21.85
CA VAL A 23 4.27 12.33 23.24
C VAL A 23 3.78 11.24 24.19
N ASP A 24 2.74 10.51 23.79
CA ASP A 24 2.07 9.50 24.61
C ASP A 24 2.58 8.08 24.33
N ASP A 25 3.55 7.94 23.41
CA ASP A 25 4.09 6.66 22.95
C ASP A 25 2.98 5.71 22.45
N ASN A 26 2.09 6.19 21.58
CA ASN A 26 1.07 5.37 20.91
C ASN A 26 1.62 4.75 19.60
N GLY A 27 2.88 4.31 19.63
CA GLY A 27 3.49 3.54 18.56
C GLY A 27 2.77 2.21 18.29
N PHE A 28 3.27 1.45 17.30
CA PHE A 28 2.68 0.15 16.95
C PHE A 28 3.72 -0.95 16.85
N TRP A 29 3.27 -2.20 16.97
CA TRP A 29 4.11 -3.38 16.74
C TRP A 29 3.94 -3.90 15.32
N CYS A 30 5.04 -4.17 14.62
CA CYS A 30 5.05 -4.91 13.35
C CYS A 30 6.24 -5.88 13.29
N HIS A 31 6.23 -6.83 12.37
CA HIS A 31 7.43 -7.64 12.09
C HIS A 31 8.40 -6.84 11.19
N GLU A 32 9.70 -7.11 11.24
CA GLU A 32 10.71 -6.46 10.37
C GLU A 32 10.41 -6.64 8.87
N ASP A 33 9.80 -7.77 8.49
CA ASP A 33 9.29 -8.05 7.13
C ASP A 33 7.97 -7.32 6.75
N SER A 34 7.42 -6.46 7.61
CA SER A 34 6.12 -5.83 7.34
C SER A 34 6.21 -4.84 6.18
N SER A 35 5.23 -4.88 5.28
CA SER A 35 5.09 -3.92 4.18
C SER A 35 4.67 -2.51 4.62
N LEU A 36 4.46 -2.29 5.93
CA LEU A 36 4.04 -1.01 6.52
C LEU A 36 5.21 -0.09 6.90
N ILE A 37 6.42 -0.63 6.92
CA ILE A 37 7.64 0.09 7.24
C ILE A 37 8.53 0.19 6.00
N HIS A 38 9.21 1.33 5.87
CA HIS A 38 9.99 1.68 4.68
C HIS A 38 11.30 2.37 5.07
N PRO A 39 12.35 2.27 4.25
CA PRO A 39 13.63 2.91 4.52
C PRO A 39 13.55 4.43 4.44
N VAL A 40 14.56 5.08 5.02
CA VAL A 40 14.72 6.53 4.92
C VAL A 40 14.79 6.94 3.45
N GLY A 41 14.05 8.00 3.09
CA GLY A 41 13.97 8.48 1.71
C GLY A 41 12.93 7.81 0.82
N TRP A 42 12.37 6.66 1.22
CA TRP A 42 11.41 5.91 0.40
C TRP A 42 10.24 6.77 -0.09
N ALA A 43 9.64 7.57 0.80
CA ALA A 43 8.49 8.39 0.46
C ALA A 43 8.80 9.44 -0.62
N THR A 44 9.97 10.08 -0.51
CA THR A 44 10.49 11.03 -1.50
C THR A 44 10.72 10.32 -2.84
N THR A 45 11.37 9.15 -2.82
CA THR A 45 11.69 8.36 -4.01
C THR A 45 10.44 7.88 -4.74
N VAL A 46 9.46 7.34 -4.01
CA VAL A 46 8.22 6.77 -4.57
C VAL A 46 7.18 7.86 -4.93
N GLY A 47 7.23 9.01 -4.28
CA GLY A 47 6.22 10.08 -4.41
C GLY A 47 5.06 9.93 -3.42
N HIS A 48 5.29 9.29 -2.28
CA HIS A 48 4.30 9.13 -1.22
C HIS A 48 4.35 10.29 -0.22
N ARG A 49 3.19 10.67 0.35
CA ARG A 49 3.12 11.70 1.40
C ARG A 49 3.82 11.25 2.68
N ILE A 50 4.63 12.11 3.27
CA ILE A 50 5.36 11.85 4.51
C ILE A 50 5.16 13.00 5.52
N ALA A 51 5.01 12.64 6.78
CA ALA A 51 5.13 13.55 7.92
C ALA A 51 6.40 13.24 8.70
N GLY A 52 7.20 14.26 9.02
CA GLY A 52 8.45 14.10 9.74
C GLY A 52 8.93 15.41 10.38
N PRO A 53 9.96 15.34 11.24
CA PRO A 53 10.58 16.52 11.81
C PRO A 53 11.12 17.46 10.73
N MET A 54 11.16 18.77 11.00
CA MET A 54 11.59 19.77 10.02
C MET A 54 13.01 19.50 9.48
N HIS A 55 13.94 19.05 10.32
CA HIS A 55 15.30 18.70 9.89
C HIS A 55 15.32 17.54 8.89
N TYR A 56 14.48 16.51 9.10
CA TYR A 56 14.32 15.40 8.16
C TYR A 56 13.73 15.89 6.84
N MET A 57 12.67 16.69 6.91
CA MET A 57 12.00 17.24 5.72
C MET A 57 12.96 18.12 4.90
N ASN A 58 13.75 18.97 5.55
CA ASN A 58 14.77 19.79 4.89
C ASN A 58 15.85 18.94 4.23
N ARG A 59 16.30 17.85 4.87
CA ARG A 59 17.28 16.92 4.29
C ARG A 59 16.72 16.23 3.04
N MET A 60 15.48 15.73 3.10
CA MET A 60 14.82 15.12 1.95
C MET A 60 14.54 16.11 0.82
N GLY A 61 14.25 17.38 1.12
CA GLY A 61 14.01 18.42 0.12
C GLY A 61 15.28 18.93 -0.58
N GLN A 62 16.44 18.77 0.04
CA GLN A 62 17.75 19.06 -0.56
C GLN A 62 18.30 17.89 -1.38
N ALA A 63 17.72 16.70 -1.25
CA ALA A 63 18.09 15.56 -2.05
C ALA A 63 17.67 15.81 -3.51
N ASN A 64 18.61 16.30 -4.31
CA ASN A 64 18.49 16.25 -5.77
C ASN A 64 18.72 14.81 -6.25
N ASP A 65 18.43 14.53 -7.52
CA ASP A 65 18.48 13.21 -8.20
C ASP A 65 19.78 12.39 -8.02
N ALA A 66 20.79 12.89 -7.28
CA ALA A 66 22.15 12.35 -7.23
C ALA A 66 22.57 11.63 -5.93
N MET A 67 21.81 11.66 -4.82
CA MET A 67 21.88 10.75 -3.65
C MET A 67 21.35 11.43 -2.39
N ILE A 68 20.60 10.70 -1.58
CA ILE A 68 20.21 11.11 -0.23
C ILE A 68 21.43 10.96 0.69
N GLU A 69 21.80 12.01 1.40
CA GLU A 69 22.83 11.94 2.45
C GLU A 69 22.32 11.04 3.58
N LEU A 70 22.96 9.87 3.76
CA LEU A 70 22.63 8.91 4.80
C LEU A 70 23.29 9.30 6.13
N LEU A 71 22.51 9.25 7.20
CA LEU A 71 22.96 9.40 8.57
C LEU A 71 23.20 8.03 9.22
N PRO A 72 24.02 7.94 10.29
CA PRO A 72 24.34 6.66 10.93
C PRO A 72 23.13 5.88 11.45
N ASP A 73 22.07 6.58 11.87
CA ASP A 73 20.85 5.99 12.43
C ASP A 73 19.75 5.75 11.37
N ASP A 74 20.02 6.04 10.08
CA ASP A 74 19.06 5.80 9.02
C ASP A 74 18.92 4.30 8.73
N SER A 75 17.68 3.83 8.68
CA SER A 75 17.38 2.50 8.13
C SER A 75 17.48 2.52 6.61
N THR A 76 18.43 1.77 6.05
CA THR A 76 18.70 1.64 4.62
C THR A 76 17.91 0.52 3.95
N HIS A 77 17.85 0.52 2.62
CA HIS A 77 17.01 -0.39 1.83
C HIS A 77 17.28 -1.89 2.06
N ASP A 78 18.50 -2.27 2.38
CA ASP A 78 18.93 -3.66 2.62
C ASP A 78 18.28 -4.29 3.87
N LEU A 79 17.74 -3.48 4.77
CA LEU A 79 17.04 -3.94 5.97
C LEU A 79 15.56 -4.32 5.70
N PHE A 80 15.02 -4.00 4.53
CA PHE A 80 13.60 -4.15 4.23
C PHE A 80 13.36 -5.26 3.22
N LYS A 81 12.45 -6.17 3.57
CA LYS A 81 12.03 -7.24 2.66
C LYS A 81 11.13 -6.69 1.56
N MET A 82 11.52 -6.95 0.31
CA MET A 82 10.75 -6.63 -0.88
C MET A 82 10.61 -7.89 -1.74
N ASN A 83 9.45 -8.07 -2.38
CA ASN A 83 9.22 -9.13 -3.37
C ASN A 83 9.43 -8.64 -4.82
N PHE A 84 10.17 -7.55 -4.97
CA PHE A 84 10.57 -6.95 -6.24
C PHE A 84 11.93 -6.27 -6.05
N THR A 85 12.60 -5.95 -7.16
CA THR A 85 13.81 -5.12 -7.14
C THR A 85 13.57 -3.79 -7.85
N TYR A 86 14.25 -2.72 -7.41
CA TYR A 86 14.21 -1.43 -8.09
C TYR A 86 14.81 -1.50 -9.51
N GLU A 87 15.72 -2.46 -9.74
CA GLU A 87 16.31 -2.74 -11.05
C GLU A 87 15.24 -3.07 -12.10
N GLU A 88 14.18 -3.81 -11.74
CA GLU A 88 13.04 -4.08 -12.61
C GLU A 88 12.46 -2.78 -13.20
N TYR A 89 12.48 -1.68 -12.45
CA TYR A 89 11.89 -0.41 -12.88
C TYR A 89 12.91 0.53 -13.53
N TYR A 90 14.13 0.63 -12.99
CA TYR A 90 15.14 1.56 -13.51
C TYR A 90 15.89 1.04 -14.73
N LEU A 91 16.26 -0.24 -14.75
CA LEU A 91 17.06 -0.85 -15.81
C LEU A 91 16.17 -1.46 -16.88
N ASP A 92 15.15 -2.23 -16.46
CA ASP A 92 14.27 -2.92 -17.40
C ASP A 92 13.11 -2.03 -17.88
N GLY A 93 12.99 -0.81 -17.33
CA GLY A 93 11.99 0.17 -17.74
C GLY A 93 10.55 -0.28 -17.46
N LYS A 94 10.34 -1.17 -16.47
CA LYS A 94 9.00 -1.63 -16.11
C LYS A 94 8.15 -0.44 -15.67
N VAL A 95 6.94 -0.37 -16.21
CA VAL A 95 5.94 0.62 -15.82
C VAL A 95 4.72 -0.13 -15.30
N SER A 96 4.16 0.34 -14.18
CA SER A 96 2.91 -0.21 -13.68
C SER A 96 1.79 0.05 -14.69
N ASN A 97 1.06 -1.00 -15.06
CA ASN A 97 -0.07 -0.90 -16.00
C ASN A 97 -1.39 -0.59 -15.29
N PHE A 98 -1.40 -0.51 -13.95
CA PHE A 98 -2.52 0.04 -13.19
C PHE A 98 -2.74 1.51 -13.57
N LYS A 99 -4.01 1.92 -13.62
CA LYS A 99 -4.42 3.28 -13.97
C LYS A 99 -5.38 3.83 -12.93
N VAL A 100 -5.30 5.13 -12.69
CA VAL A 100 -6.27 5.85 -11.84
C VAL A 100 -7.68 5.59 -12.34
N GLY A 101 -8.59 5.28 -11.41
CA GLY A 101 -9.98 4.94 -11.69
C GLY A 101 -10.24 3.46 -11.97
N MET A 102 -9.21 2.62 -12.09
CA MET A 102 -9.42 1.17 -12.14
C MET A 102 -10.00 0.64 -10.83
N LYS A 103 -10.87 -0.36 -10.92
CA LYS A 103 -11.47 -1.06 -9.77
C LYS A 103 -10.89 -2.46 -9.58
N LEU A 104 -10.79 -2.86 -8.33
CA LEU A 104 -10.25 -4.15 -7.89
C LEU A 104 -10.88 -4.57 -6.56
N GLU A 105 -10.50 -5.72 -6.04
CA GLU A 105 -10.83 -6.19 -4.69
C GLU A 105 -9.58 -6.10 -3.81
N ALA A 106 -9.69 -5.64 -2.57
CA ALA A 106 -8.53 -5.50 -1.67
C ALA A 106 -8.87 -5.84 -0.22
N ILE A 107 -7.90 -6.35 0.53
CA ILE A 107 -8.01 -6.46 1.99
C ILE A 107 -8.11 -5.05 2.57
N ASP A 108 -9.07 -4.83 3.45
CA ASP A 108 -9.21 -3.55 4.15
C ASP A 108 -8.09 -3.39 5.20
N PRO A 109 -7.20 -2.39 5.08
CA PRO A 109 -6.12 -2.17 6.04
C PRO A 109 -6.62 -1.80 7.44
N LEU A 110 -7.87 -1.34 7.58
CA LEU A 110 -8.51 -1.04 8.86
C LEU A 110 -9.31 -2.22 9.41
N ASN A 111 -9.61 -3.22 8.57
CA ASN A 111 -10.32 -4.42 8.96
C ASN A 111 -9.83 -5.64 8.16
N LEU A 112 -8.74 -6.26 8.63
CA LEU A 112 -8.04 -7.34 7.94
C LEU A 112 -8.89 -8.60 7.70
N SER A 113 -10.08 -8.72 8.29
CA SER A 113 -11.02 -9.83 8.02
C SER A 113 -11.87 -9.61 6.77
N SER A 114 -11.77 -8.46 6.11
CA SER A 114 -12.65 -8.04 5.03
C SER A 114 -11.89 -7.85 3.73
N ILE A 115 -12.42 -8.44 2.66
CA ILE A 115 -12.07 -8.09 1.28
C ILE A 115 -13.19 -7.19 0.76
N CYS A 116 -12.82 -6.03 0.23
CA CYS A 116 -13.75 -4.98 -0.16
C CYS A 116 -13.56 -4.59 -1.62
N VAL A 117 -14.62 -4.01 -2.20
CA VAL A 117 -14.50 -3.25 -3.44
C VAL A 117 -13.57 -2.06 -3.22
N ALA A 118 -12.62 -1.86 -4.13
CA ALA A 118 -11.62 -0.81 -4.03
C ALA A 118 -11.34 -0.13 -5.38
N SER A 119 -10.81 1.09 -5.31
CA SER A 119 -10.50 1.94 -6.48
C SER A 119 -9.06 2.45 -6.42
N VAL A 120 -8.35 2.43 -7.54
CA VAL A 120 -7.03 3.07 -7.70
C VAL A 120 -7.20 4.59 -7.75
N MET A 121 -6.62 5.29 -6.79
CA MET A 121 -6.73 6.74 -6.63
C MET A 121 -5.52 7.50 -7.15
N ALA A 122 -4.33 6.90 -7.06
CA ALA A 122 -3.09 7.44 -7.63
C ALA A 122 -2.12 6.31 -7.96
N VAL A 123 -1.34 6.47 -9.02
CA VAL A 123 -0.23 5.57 -9.36
C VAL A 123 1.06 6.30 -9.01
N LEU A 124 1.91 5.66 -8.21
CA LEU A 124 3.19 6.18 -7.75
C LEU A 124 4.32 5.51 -8.54
N LYS A 125 5.58 5.83 -8.20
CA LYS A 125 6.74 5.19 -8.84
C LYS A 125 6.95 3.78 -8.30
N PHE A 126 7.70 2.96 -9.03
CA PHE A 126 8.17 1.63 -8.58
C PHE A 126 7.03 0.69 -8.17
N GLY A 127 5.94 0.66 -8.95
CA GLY A 127 4.82 -0.27 -8.74
C GLY A 127 3.91 0.06 -7.56
N TYR A 128 4.18 1.13 -6.81
CA TYR A 128 3.30 1.55 -5.72
C TYR A 128 2.07 2.31 -6.26
N MET A 129 0.94 2.17 -5.58
CA MET A 129 -0.30 2.86 -5.88
C MET A 129 -1.09 3.16 -4.62
N MET A 130 -1.83 4.26 -4.64
CA MET A 130 -2.79 4.62 -3.60
C MET A 130 -4.16 4.07 -3.99
N ILE A 131 -4.77 3.30 -3.10
CA ILE A 131 -6.08 2.68 -3.28
C ILE A 131 -7.02 3.18 -2.19
N ARG A 132 -8.29 3.35 -2.53
CA ARG A 132 -9.37 3.61 -1.58
C ARG A 132 -10.29 2.40 -1.52
N ILE A 133 -10.71 2.04 -0.30
CA ILE A 133 -11.78 1.09 -0.07
C ILE A 133 -13.13 1.81 -0.29
N ASP A 134 -13.93 1.34 -1.25
CA ASP A 134 -15.18 1.99 -1.68
C ASP A 134 -16.33 1.81 -0.66
N PHE A 135 -16.12 1.03 0.40
CA PHE A 135 -17.06 0.91 1.53
C PHE A 135 -17.12 2.18 2.39
N TYR A 136 -16.02 2.93 2.48
CA TYR A 136 -15.95 4.15 3.27
C TYR A 136 -16.43 5.37 2.49
N ASP A 137 -17.02 6.32 3.22
CA ASP A 137 -17.40 7.61 2.64
C ASP A 137 -16.16 8.37 2.16
N PRO A 138 -16.17 8.97 0.96
CA PRO A 138 -15.01 9.66 0.42
C PRO A 138 -14.58 10.83 1.30
N VAL A 139 -13.31 10.86 1.70
CA VAL A 139 -12.73 12.00 2.41
C VAL A 139 -12.04 12.93 1.41
N ALA A 140 -12.43 14.21 1.39
CA ALA A 140 -12.02 15.17 0.36
C ALA A 140 -10.49 15.37 0.19
N ASN A 141 -9.69 15.02 1.19
CA ASN A 141 -8.23 15.19 1.19
C ASN A 141 -7.44 13.89 0.91
N GLY A 142 -8.13 12.77 0.66
CA GLY A 142 -7.54 11.46 0.39
C GLY A 142 -6.79 10.85 1.58
N THR A 143 -7.18 11.19 2.81
CA THR A 143 -6.57 10.64 4.03
C THR A 143 -6.96 9.19 4.30
N ASP A 144 -8.04 8.73 3.67
CA ASP A 144 -8.56 7.36 3.64
C ASP A 144 -7.86 6.46 2.60
N TRP A 145 -6.90 6.98 1.85
CA TRP A 145 -6.18 6.19 0.85
C TRP A 145 -5.02 5.43 1.48
N PHE A 146 -4.87 4.18 1.06
CA PHE A 146 -3.82 3.28 1.52
C PHE A 146 -2.90 2.87 0.39
N CYS A 147 -1.60 2.74 0.69
CA CYS A 147 -0.60 2.40 -0.30
C CYS A 147 -0.47 0.87 -0.41
N TYR A 148 -0.56 0.36 -1.63
CA TYR A 148 -0.24 -1.03 -1.97
C TYR A 148 0.79 -1.06 -3.10
N HIS A 149 1.65 -2.07 -3.11
CA HIS A 149 2.48 -2.39 -4.27
C HIS A 149 1.70 -3.28 -5.24
N GLU A 150 1.96 -3.20 -6.55
CA GLU A 150 1.28 -4.01 -7.58
C GLU A 150 1.50 -5.53 -7.41
N LYS A 151 2.59 -5.94 -6.76
CA LYS A 151 2.84 -7.34 -6.35
C LYS A 151 2.35 -7.67 -4.94
N SER A 152 1.45 -6.87 -4.37
CA SER A 152 0.92 -7.13 -3.02
C SER A 152 0.00 -8.37 -3.06
N PRO A 153 0.15 -9.32 -2.11
CA PRO A 153 -0.78 -10.45 -2.00
C PRO A 153 -2.15 -10.05 -1.41
N CYS A 154 -2.34 -8.77 -1.08
CA CYS A 154 -3.55 -8.23 -0.46
C CYS A 154 -4.47 -7.48 -1.45
N ILE A 155 -4.16 -7.54 -2.74
CA ILE A 155 -4.99 -6.97 -3.82
C ILE A 155 -5.33 -8.07 -4.81
N PHE A 156 -6.55 -8.03 -5.36
CA PHE A 156 -7.10 -9.09 -6.18
C PHE A 156 -7.91 -8.53 -7.36
N PRO A 157 -7.98 -9.25 -8.48
CA PRO A 157 -8.84 -8.85 -9.59
C PRO A 157 -10.32 -8.88 -9.21
N VAL A 158 -11.11 -8.10 -9.94
CA VAL A 158 -12.58 -8.10 -9.84
C VAL A 158 -13.12 -9.53 -10.00
N GLY A 159 -13.97 -9.96 -9.06
CA GLY A 159 -14.57 -11.29 -9.06
C GLY A 159 -13.78 -12.35 -8.29
N PHE A 160 -12.63 -12.00 -7.70
CA PHE A 160 -11.84 -12.91 -6.86
C PHE A 160 -12.67 -13.53 -5.72
N CYS A 161 -13.38 -12.71 -4.95
CA CYS A 161 -14.24 -13.18 -3.86
C CYS A 161 -15.30 -14.16 -4.35
N ALA A 162 -15.96 -13.83 -5.46
CA ALA A 162 -17.01 -14.67 -6.03
C ALA A 162 -16.49 -16.06 -6.45
N ARG A 163 -15.31 -16.11 -7.11
CA ARG A 163 -14.68 -17.37 -7.53
C ARG A 163 -14.22 -18.26 -6.37
N ASN A 164 -13.85 -17.64 -5.26
CA ASN A 164 -13.32 -18.33 -4.08
C ASN A 164 -14.37 -18.54 -2.98
N ASN A 165 -15.66 -18.25 -3.26
CA ASN A 165 -16.74 -18.35 -2.30
C ASN A 165 -16.49 -17.55 -1.00
N ILE A 166 -15.90 -16.36 -1.16
CA ILE A 166 -15.66 -15.38 -0.08
C ILE A 166 -16.71 -14.28 -0.21
N GLN A 167 -17.25 -13.83 0.92
CA GLN A 167 -18.19 -12.70 0.94
C GLN A 167 -17.42 -11.39 0.74
N LEU A 168 -17.66 -10.75 -0.42
CA LEU A 168 -17.15 -9.41 -0.73
C LEU A 168 -17.93 -8.35 0.07
N ILE A 169 -17.21 -7.40 0.66
CA ILE A 169 -17.82 -6.19 1.23
C ILE A 169 -18.10 -5.19 0.09
N PRO A 170 -19.38 -4.84 -0.14
CA PRO A 170 -19.76 -4.00 -1.27
C PRO A 170 -19.45 -2.52 -0.97
N PRO A 171 -19.54 -1.63 -1.98
CA PRO A 171 -19.37 -0.19 -1.80
C PRO A 171 -20.43 0.43 -0.89
N ALA A 172 -20.17 1.64 -0.40
CA ALA A 172 -21.12 2.43 0.36
C ALA A 172 -22.48 2.54 -0.35
N GLY A 173 -23.56 2.24 0.37
CA GLY A 173 -24.94 2.27 -0.15
C GLY A 173 -25.40 0.99 -0.87
N TYR A 174 -24.56 -0.05 -0.96
CA TYR A 174 -24.94 -1.36 -1.49
C TYR A 174 -25.05 -2.40 -0.37
N THR A 175 -25.86 -3.43 -0.61
CA THR A 175 -25.88 -4.64 0.23
C THR A 175 -25.29 -5.81 -0.56
N PRO A 176 -24.73 -6.85 0.09
CA PRO A 176 -24.11 -7.97 -0.60
C PRO A 176 -25.02 -8.61 -1.67
N ASN A 177 -26.31 -8.75 -1.37
CA ASN A 177 -27.29 -9.37 -2.28
C ASN A 177 -27.72 -8.48 -3.46
N LYS A 178 -27.38 -7.18 -3.41
CA LYS A 178 -27.76 -6.20 -4.45
C LYS A 178 -26.55 -5.71 -5.25
N PHE A 179 -25.34 -6.05 -4.82
CA PHE A 179 -24.13 -5.62 -5.50
C PHE A 179 -23.86 -6.51 -6.72
N ASN A 180 -23.59 -5.87 -7.85
CA ASN A 180 -23.15 -6.53 -9.07
C ASN A 180 -22.03 -5.70 -9.70
N TRP A 181 -20.92 -6.37 -10.03
CA TRP A 181 -19.73 -5.72 -10.57
C TRP A 181 -19.99 -5.00 -11.91
N ASP A 182 -20.71 -5.61 -12.84
CA ASP A 182 -21.00 -5.04 -14.15
C ASP A 182 -21.85 -3.77 -14.04
N GLU A 183 -22.89 -3.80 -13.20
CA GLU A 183 -23.71 -2.63 -12.93
C GLU A 183 -22.90 -1.52 -12.26
N TYR A 184 -22.07 -1.87 -11.29
CA TYR A 184 -21.26 -0.91 -10.56
C TYR A 184 -20.24 -0.23 -11.48
N LEU A 185 -19.51 -1.00 -12.29
CA LEU A 185 -18.55 -0.49 -13.28
C LEU A 185 -19.22 0.43 -14.30
N ARG A 186 -20.40 0.03 -14.81
CA ARG A 186 -21.19 0.86 -15.74
C ARG A 186 -21.66 2.16 -15.07
N LYS A 187 -22.14 2.09 -13.83
CA LYS A 187 -22.67 3.25 -13.09
C LYS A 187 -21.57 4.25 -12.73
N THR A 188 -20.35 3.78 -12.42
CA THR A 188 -19.23 4.66 -12.10
C THR A 188 -18.40 5.06 -13.33
N GLY A 189 -18.70 4.51 -14.51
CA GLY A 189 -17.91 4.74 -15.72
C GLY A 189 -16.45 4.28 -15.57
N SER A 190 -16.23 3.24 -14.77
CA SER A 190 -14.90 2.73 -14.42
C SER A 190 -14.60 1.42 -15.14
N LEU A 191 -13.32 1.06 -15.17
CA LEU A 191 -12.86 -0.23 -15.70
C LEU A 191 -12.35 -1.10 -14.56
N ALA A 192 -12.55 -2.42 -14.66
CA ALA A 192 -11.84 -3.36 -13.81
C ALA A 192 -10.35 -3.36 -14.18
N ALA A 193 -9.47 -3.46 -13.18
CA ALA A 193 -8.08 -3.83 -13.42
C ALA A 193 -8.04 -5.25 -14.01
N GLY A 194 -7.32 -5.43 -15.12
CA GLY A 194 -7.18 -6.73 -15.79
C GLY A 194 -6.48 -7.76 -14.91
N GLU A 195 -6.85 -9.04 -15.04
CA GLU A 195 -6.27 -10.11 -14.21
C GLU A 195 -4.77 -10.26 -14.41
N GLU A 196 -4.27 -9.93 -15.60
CA GLU A 196 -2.85 -9.94 -15.97
C GLU A 196 -1.99 -8.94 -15.18
N LEU A 197 -2.63 -8.01 -14.45
CA LEU A 197 -1.94 -7.02 -13.62
C LEU A 197 -1.59 -7.53 -12.23
N PHE A 198 -2.13 -8.69 -11.82
CA PHE A 198 -2.01 -9.21 -10.47
C PHE A 198 -1.00 -10.37 -10.40
N ASP A 199 -0.16 -10.34 -9.38
CA ASP A 199 0.73 -11.46 -9.04
C ASP A 199 -0.05 -12.49 -8.21
N MET A 200 -0.57 -13.52 -8.89
CA MET A 200 -1.47 -14.53 -8.32
C MET A 200 -0.78 -15.90 -8.16
N GLU A 201 0.55 -15.95 -8.12
CA GLU A 201 1.26 -17.22 -7.92
C GLU A 201 0.95 -17.83 -6.55
N VAL A 202 0.44 -19.07 -6.54
CA VAL A 202 0.15 -19.82 -5.30
C VAL A 202 1.25 -20.85 -5.08
N PRO A 203 2.21 -20.61 -4.17
CA PRO A 203 3.26 -21.57 -3.88
C PRO A 203 2.71 -22.78 -3.11
N SER A 204 3.42 -23.92 -3.15
CA SER A 204 3.12 -25.07 -2.29
C SER A 204 3.49 -24.79 -0.83
N HIS A 205 2.64 -24.02 -0.15
CA HIS A 205 2.89 -23.47 1.18
C HIS A 205 2.64 -24.46 2.34
N LYS A 206 2.14 -25.66 2.06
CA LYS A 206 1.94 -26.78 3.00
C LYS A 206 0.95 -26.54 4.17
N PHE A 207 0.41 -25.33 4.35
CA PHE A 207 -0.75 -25.11 5.23
C PHE A 207 -1.96 -25.95 4.76
N GLN A 208 -2.68 -26.54 5.73
CA GLN A 208 -3.87 -27.38 5.55
C GLN A 208 -5.01 -26.87 6.43
#